data_AF-A0A822F8U4-F1
#
_entry.id   AF-A0A822F8U4-F1
#
_cell.length_a   1.000
_cell.length_b   1.000
_cell.length_c   1.000
_cell.angle_alpha   90.00
_cell.angle_beta   90.00
_cell.angle_gamma   90.00
#
_symmetry.space_group_name_H-M   'P 1'
#
loop_
_entity.id
_entity.type
_entity.pdbx_description
1 polymer ?
#
loop_
_entity_poly.entity_id
_entity_poly.type
_entity_poly.pdbx_seq_one_letter_code
_entity_poly.pdbx_strand_id
1 'polypeptide(L)'
;HPSKWIRERIATILSISFGLNLTLFDGKSTRHPDVNQFIDMIRERLHQAIEIYQQKPLINVSGSSVELDVEARQALNLIETVIDIHSNLFIRSHQPIKEGIICLFPYLCQIESIATNDDDFKKRLAFYRMHIGMAYLNPHLLETLIQQLEHVCTAAKWHARRAAIEFIQNMIFCNLFNVRCHAKRLHELVLKSLFDEQLEVRLIASKTLSGILGLCAIVLSSPYDISIYVPDALRALCKYSYDPHLIQKSIKECMSEFRRTHYDSWHEHRTKFTDEQLEMLADVLVSHSYYT
;
A
#
# COMPACT_ATOMS: atom_id res chain seq x y z
N HIS A 1 -24.77 -13.64 19.01
CA HIS A 1 -23.84 -12.72 18.34
C HIS A 1 -22.84 -12.20 19.36
N PRO A 2 -21.54 -12.46 19.16
CA PRO A 2 -20.53 -12.11 20.15
C PRO A 2 -20.43 -10.58 20.29
N SER A 3 -20.43 -10.08 21.52
CA SER A 3 -20.01 -8.71 21.83
C SER A 3 -18.56 -8.48 21.36
N LYS A 4 -18.13 -7.21 21.22
CA LYS A 4 -16.75 -6.85 20.80
C LYS A 4 -15.69 -7.67 21.57
N TRP A 5 -15.86 -7.79 22.89
CA TRP A 5 -14.98 -8.59 23.76
C TRP A 5 -14.96 -10.08 23.39
N ILE A 6 -16.11 -10.69 23.07
CA ILE A 6 -16.15 -12.10 22.68
C ILE A 6 -15.45 -12.30 21.32
N ARG A 7 -15.60 -11.37 20.37
CA ARG A 7 -14.89 -11.44 19.08
C ARG A 7 -13.37 -11.38 19.25
N GLU A 8 -12.88 -10.47 20.09
CA GLU A 8 -11.45 -10.37 20.41
C GLU A 8 -10.90 -11.67 21.02
N ARG A 9 -11.69 -12.34 21.87
CA ARG A 9 -11.32 -13.64 22.45
C ARG A 9 -11.32 -14.75 21.41
N ILE A 10 -12.33 -14.82 20.55
CA ILE A 10 -12.38 -15.77 19.42
C ILE A 10 -11.17 -15.57 18.51
N ALA A 11 -10.87 -14.33 18.13
CA ALA A 11 -9.71 -13.98 17.31
C ALA A 11 -8.40 -14.42 17.97
N THR A 12 -8.25 -14.20 19.27
CA THR A 12 -7.08 -14.62 20.03
C THR A 12 -6.92 -16.16 20.02
N ILE A 13 -7.99 -16.90 20.35
CA ILE A 13 -7.95 -18.37 20.40
C ILE A 13 -7.62 -18.98 19.04
N LEU A 14 -8.26 -18.47 17.98
CA LEU A 14 -8.00 -18.91 16.61
C LEU A 14 -6.57 -18.59 16.20
N SER A 15 -6.07 -17.38 16.48
CA SER A 15 -4.70 -17.01 16.13
C SER A 15 -3.64 -17.89 16.81
N ILE A 16 -3.86 -18.28 18.07
CA ILE A 16 -2.98 -19.23 18.77
C ILE A 16 -3.06 -20.61 18.11
N SER A 17 -4.27 -21.09 17.82
CA SER A 17 -4.49 -22.42 17.24
C SER A 17 -3.84 -22.56 15.86
N PHE A 18 -3.99 -21.54 15.00
CA PHE A 18 -3.36 -21.50 13.68
C PHE A 18 -1.86 -21.22 13.73
N GLY A 19 -1.39 -20.41 14.70
CA GLY A 19 0.03 -20.11 14.89
C GLY A 19 0.89 -21.33 15.23
N LEU A 20 0.27 -22.41 15.72
CA LEU A 20 0.93 -23.70 15.97
C LEU A 20 1.08 -24.56 14.70
N ASN A 21 0.46 -24.16 13.59
CA ASN A 21 0.63 -24.81 12.29
C ASN A 21 1.92 -24.35 11.61
N LEU A 22 3.04 -24.97 12.01
CA LEU A 22 4.37 -24.67 11.52
C LEU A 22 4.72 -25.55 10.33
N THR A 23 5.32 -24.96 9.30
CA THR A 23 5.98 -25.72 8.22
C THR A 23 7.40 -26.02 8.66
N LEU A 24 7.71 -27.29 8.88
CA LEU A 24 9.03 -27.75 9.31
C LEU A 24 10.03 -27.72 8.14
N PHE A 25 11.32 -27.78 8.45
CA PHE A 25 12.40 -27.75 7.44
C PHE A 25 12.32 -28.90 6.43
N ASP A 26 11.69 -30.02 6.78
CA ASP A 26 11.45 -31.16 5.87
C ASP A 26 10.19 -30.98 4.99
N GLY A 27 9.58 -29.79 5.03
CA GLY A 27 8.38 -29.44 4.26
C GLY A 27 7.07 -29.97 4.86
N LYS A 28 7.10 -30.71 5.98
CA LYS A 28 5.89 -31.22 6.62
C LYS A 28 5.27 -30.17 7.52
N SER A 29 3.94 -30.14 7.53
CA SER A 29 3.17 -29.30 8.46
C SER A 29 2.83 -30.08 9.73
N THR A 30 2.70 -29.36 10.85
CA THR A 30 2.18 -29.94 12.09
C THR A 30 0.69 -30.30 11.93
N ARG A 31 0.14 -31.12 12.84
CA ARG A 31 -1.27 -31.57 12.79
C ARG A 31 -2.28 -30.50 13.26
N HIS A 32 -1.87 -29.25 13.29
CA HIS A 32 -2.72 -28.14 13.73
C HIS A 32 -3.58 -27.63 12.56
N PRO A 33 -4.70 -26.94 12.86
CA PRO A 33 -5.59 -26.40 11.82
C PRO A 33 -4.84 -25.52 10.82
N ASP A 34 -5.18 -25.62 9.53
CA ASP A 34 -4.57 -24.82 8.46
C ASP A 34 -5.32 -23.51 8.28
N VAL A 35 -4.59 -22.39 8.31
CA VAL A 35 -5.16 -21.07 8.08
C VAL A 35 -5.74 -20.95 6.68
N ASN A 36 -5.13 -21.55 5.65
CA ASN A 36 -5.65 -21.50 4.28
C ASN A 36 -7.02 -22.18 4.19
N GLN A 37 -7.15 -23.38 4.78
CA GLN A 37 -8.44 -24.09 4.82
C GLN A 37 -9.52 -23.29 5.57
N PHE A 38 -9.15 -22.66 6.68
CA PHE A 38 -10.06 -21.79 7.42
C PHE A 38 -10.48 -20.58 6.58
N ILE A 39 -9.53 -19.93 5.91
CA ILE A 39 -9.78 -18.76 5.07
C ILE A 39 -10.68 -19.13 3.88
N ASP A 40 -10.46 -20.28 3.25
CA ASP A 40 -11.31 -20.76 2.15
C ASP A 40 -12.76 -20.99 2.62
N MET A 41 -12.95 -21.55 3.82
CA MET A 41 -14.28 -21.74 4.39
C MET A 41 -15.02 -20.42 4.68
N ILE A 42 -14.30 -19.37 5.08
CA ILE A 42 -14.93 -18.07 5.39
C ILE A 42 -15.06 -17.15 4.18
N ARG A 43 -14.34 -17.41 3.08
CA ARG A 43 -14.26 -16.52 1.91
C ARG A 43 -15.64 -16.22 1.31
N GLU A 44 -16.42 -17.26 1.03
CA GLU A 44 -17.77 -17.11 0.47
C GLU A 44 -18.70 -16.39 1.44
N ARG A 45 -18.62 -16.70 2.74
CA ARG A 45 -19.44 -16.06 3.78
C ARG A 45 -19.09 -14.59 3.94
N LEU A 46 -17.81 -14.24 3.84
CA LEU A 46 -17.35 -12.85 3.88
C LEU A 46 -17.84 -12.08 2.66
N HIS A 47 -17.76 -12.69 1.47
CA HIS A 47 -18.28 -12.09 0.25
C HIS A 47 -19.78 -11.77 0.36
N GLN A 48 -20.59 -12.76 0.77
CA GLN A 48 -22.02 -12.57 0.99
C GLN A 48 -22.30 -11.48 2.03
N ALA A 49 -21.55 -11.45 3.14
CA ALA A 49 -21.71 -10.42 4.15
C ALA A 49 -21.40 -9.01 3.62
N ILE A 50 -20.36 -8.85 2.78
CA ILE A 50 -20.04 -7.57 2.14
C ILE A 50 -21.19 -7.11 1.26
N GLU A 51 -21.75 -8.01 0.43
CA GLU A 51 -22.86 -7.68 -0.46
C GLU A 51 -24.12 -7.29 0.31
N ILE A 52 -24.50 -8.08 1.33
CA ILE A 52 -25.66 -7.79 2.20
C ILE A 52 -25.50 -6.41 2.84
N TYR A 53 -24.32 -6.10 3.39
CA TYR A 53 -24.10 -4.82 4.03
C TYR A 53 -24.12 -3.64 3.04
N GLN A 54 -23.57 -3.82 1.83
CA GLN A 54 -23.57 -2.79 0.79
C GLN A 54 -24.97 -2.43 0.28
N GLN A 55 -25.93 -3.34 0.40
CA GLN A 55 -27.33 -3.11 -0.01
C GLN A 55 -28.13 -2.33 1.04
N LYS A 56 -27.56 -2.05 2.23
CA LYS A 56 -28.25 -1.34 3.30
C LYS A 56 -28.62 0.10 2.89
N PRO A 57 -29.86 0.57 3.13
CA PRO A 57 -30.22 1.97 2.93
C PRO A 57 -29.43 2.91 3.87
N LEU A 58 -28.94 4.01 3.30
CA LEU A 58 -28.07 5.00 3.96
C LEU A 58 -28.84 5.98 4.87
N ILE A 59 -30.11 6.27 4.56
CA ILE A 59 -30.94 7.29 5.23
C ILE A 59 -32.37 6.77 5.34
N ASN A 60 -33.00 6.91 6.51
CA ASN A 60 -34.44 6.72 6.66
C ASN A 60 -35.16 8.02 6.29
N VAL A 61 -36.42 7.93 5.83
CA VAL A 61 -37.26 9.07 5.42
C VAL A 61 -37.33 10.21 6.47
N SER A 62 -36.99 9.90 7.74
CA SER A 62 -36.93 10.80 8.89
C SER A 62 -35.58 11.48 9.15
N GLY A 63 -34.54 11.26 8.34
CA GLY A 63 -33.21 11.89 8.54
C GLY A 63 -32.41 11.35 9.74
N SER A 64 -32.91 10.33 10.44
CA SER A 64 -32.19 9.62 11.50
C SER A 64 -31.29 8.52 10.95
N SER A 65 -30.27 8.13 11.71
CA SER A 65 -29.43 6.97 11.39
C SER A 65 -30.30 5.73 11.20
N VAL A 66 -30.11 5.04 10.07
CA VAL A 66 -30.86 3.81 9.78
C VAL A 66 -30.42 2.73 10.77
N GLU A 67 -31.34 2.33 11.63
CA GLU A 67 -31.16 1.17 12.49
C GLU A 67 -30.87 -0.05 11.61
N LEU A 68 -29.75 -0.71 11.85
CA LEU A 68 -29.37 -1.90 11.08
C LEU A 68 -30.41 -2.98 11.32
N ASP A 69 -31.00 -3.52 10.25
CA ASP A 69 -31.77 -4.75 10.34
C ASP A 69 -30.89 -5.91 10.85
N VAL A 70 -31.56 -7.02 11.17
CA VAL A 70 -30.88 -8.18 11.75
C VAL A 70 -29.82 -8.72 10.79
N GLU A 71 -30.09 -8.81 9.49
CA GLU A 71 -29.18 -9.41 8.51
C GLU A 71 -27.92 -8.57 8.28
N ALA A 72 -28.08 -7.26 8.07
CA ALA A 72 -26.97 -6.31 7.93
C ALA A 72 -26.14 -6.23 9.22
N ARG A 73 -26.77 -6.35 10.40
CA ARG A 73 -26.03 -6.44 11.67
C ARG A 73 -25.19 -7.71 11.74
N GLN A 74 -25.73 -8.84 11.31
CA GLN A 74 -25.01 -10.11 11.28
C GLN A 74 -23.85 -10.10 10.30
N ALA A 75 -24.07 -9.55 9.11
CA ALA A 75 -23.05 -9.33 8.10
C ALA A 75 -21.89 -8.47 8.63
N LEU A 76 -22.20 -7.33 9.27
CA LEU A 76 -21.19 -6.47 9.87
C LEU A 76 -20.40 -7.20 10.95
N ASN A 77 -21.07 -7.92 11.85
CA ASN A 77 -20.40 -8.68 12.90
C ASN A 77 -19.44 -9.72 12.32
N LEU A 78 -19.79 -10.38 11.21
CA LEU A 78 -18.90 -11.32 10.54
C LEU A 78 -17.68 -10.60 9.96
N ILE A 79 -17.89 -9.48 9.25
CA ILE A 79 -16.80 -8.66 8.68
C ILE A 79 -15.83 -8.22 9.78
N GLU A 80 -16.34 -7.66 10.87
CA GLU A 80 -15.52 -7.25 12.03
C GLU A 80 -14.75 -8.42 12.64
N THR A 81 -15.40 -9.58 12.78
CA THR A 81 -14.75 -10.78 13.32
C THR A 81 -13.58 -11.23 12.44
N VAL A 82 -13.74 -11.20 11.11
CA VAL A 82 -12.67 -11.59 10.18
C VAL A 82 -11.50 -10.61 10.23
N ILE A 83 -11.77 -9.31 10.33
CA ILE A 83 -10.73 -8.27 10.50
C ILE A 83 -9.95 -8.50 11.81
N ASP A 84 -10.65 -8.78 12.91
CA ASP A 84 -10.05 -9.00 14.22
C ASP A 84 -9.20 -10.29 14.23
N ILE A 85 -9.69 -11.38 13.62
CA ILE A 85 -8.96 -12.65 13.49
C ILE A 85 -7.64 -12.45 12.73
N HIS A 86 -7.71 -11.82 11.56
CA HIS A 86 -6.52 -11.62 10.75
C HIS A 86 -5.50 -10.68 11.41
N SER A 87 -5.97 -9.60 12.03
CA SER A 87 -5.10 -8.68 12.77
C SER A 87 -4.34 -9.43 13.88
N ASN A 88 -5.01 -10.34 14.59
CA ASN A 88 -4.37 -11.18 15.61
C ASN A 88 -3.44 -12.24 15.01
N LEU A 89 -3.80 -12.85 13.87
CA LEU A 89 -2.92 -13.79 13.17
C LEU A 89 -1.60 -13.13 12.80
N PHE A 90 -1.62 -11.90 12.30
CA PHE A 90 -0.39 -11.19 11.95
C PHE A 90 0.47 -10.88 13.19
N ILE A 91 -0.12 -10.30 14.25
CA ILE A 91 0.63 -9.89 15.47
C ILE A 91 1.31 -11.09 16.15
N ARG A 92 0.68 -12.27 16.12
CA ARG A 92 1.12 -13.43 16.89
C ARG A 92 1.86 -14.48 16.05
N SER A 93 1.72 -14.44 14.73
CA SER A 93 2.40 -15.37 13.83
C SER A 93 3.87 -14.99 13.69
N HIS A 94 4.74 -15.95 14.00
CA HIS A 94 6.17 -15.88 13.68
C HIS A 94 6.47 -16.54 12.31
N GLN A 95 5.41 -16.93 11.59
CA GLN A 95 5.50 -17.58 10.28
C GLN A 95 5.29 -16.56 9.16
N PRO A 96 5.87 -16.80 7.97
CA PRO A 96 5.56 -16.03 6.77
C PRO A 96 4.06 -15.99 6.51
N ILE A 97 3.60 -14.88 5.93
CA ILE A 97 2.21 -14.70 5.55
C ILE A 97 1.79 -15.81 4.58
N LYS A 98 0.61 -16.39 4.83
CA LYS A 98 0.08 -17.53 4.06
C LYS A 98 -0.76 -17.03 2.88
N GLU A 99 -0.88 -17.83 1.83
CA GLU A 99 -1.58 -17.43 0.60
C GLU A 99 -3.07 -17.11 0.80
N GLY A 100 -3.77 -17.86 1.66
CA GLY A 100 -5.17 -17.60 1.96
C GLY A 100 -5.39 -16.17 2.46
N ILE A 101 -4.47 -15.65 3.26
CA ILE A 101 -4.50 -14.26 3.73
C ILE A 101 -4.44 -13.26 2.55
N ILE A 102 -3.54 -13.49 1.59
CA ILE A 102 -3.41 -12.65 0.40
C ILE A 102 -4.70 -12.70 -0.44
N CYS A 103 -5.35 -13.87 -0.52
CA CYS A 103 -6.64 -14.01 -1.22
C CYS A 103 -7.78 -13.17 -0.61
N LEU A 104 -7.65 -12.72 0.65
CA LEU A 104 -8.65 -11.83 1.26
C LEU A 104 -8.49 -10.36 0.84
N PHE A 105 -7.36 -9.98 0.24
CA PHE A 105 -7.03 -8.59 -0.06
C PHE A 105 -8.13 -7.80 -0.84
N PRO A 106 -8.74 -8.35 -1.91
CA PRO A 106 -9.80 -7.64 -2.63
C PRO A 106 -11.00 -7.27 -1.75
N TYR A 107 -11.39 -8.18 -0.85
CA TYR A 107 -12.51 -7.96 0.06
C TYR A 107 -12.21 -6.83 1.04
N LEU A 108 -10.96 -6.68 1.49
CA LEU A 108 -10.55 -5.57 2.38
C LEU A 108 -10.70 -4.21 1.71
N CYS A 109 -10.34 -4.13 0.43
CA CYS A 109 -10.51 -2.92 -0.34
C CYS A 109 -11.99 -2.62 -0.51
N GLN A 110 -12.83 -3.63 -0.76
CA GLN A 110 -14.27 -3.46 -0.82
C GLN A 110 -14.89 -3.03 0.51
N ILE A 111 -14.40 -3.54 1.65
CA ILE A 111 -14.85 -3.13 2.99
C ILE A 111 -14.59 -1.64 3.26
N GLU A 112 -13.64 -1.00 2.58
CA GLU A 112 -13.45 0.46 2.68
C GLU A 112 -14.73 1.23 2.30
N SER A 113 -15.50 0.72 1.33
CA SER A 113 -16.80 1.32 0.95
C SER A 113 -17.87 1.19 2.03
N ILE A 114 -17.68 0.22 2.94
CA ILE A 114 -18.57 -0.11 4.05
C ILE A 114 -18.15 0.63 5.33
N ALA A 115 -16.89 1.05 5.43
CA ALA A 115 -16.34 1.67 6.62
C ALA A 115 -17.19 2.89 7.02
N THR A 116 -17.96 2.73 8.09
CA THR A 116 -18.86 3.73 8.65
C THR A 116 -18.05 4.94 9.14
N ASN A 117 -18.71 5.99 9.65
CA ASN A 117 -18.02 7.05 10.39
C ASN A 117 -17.44 6.58 11.76
N ASP A 118 -17.28 5.27 11.94
CA ASP A 118 -16.58 4.67 13.07
C ASP A 118 -15.07 4.70 12.81
N ASP A 119 -14.39 5.62 13.49
CA ASP A 119 -12.94 5.77 13.42
C ASP A 119 -12.18 4.53 13.93
N ASP A 120 -12.74 3.76 14.87
CA ASP A 120 -12.13 2.54 15.40
C ASP A 120 -12.13 1.44 14.33
N PHE A 121 -13.25 1.29 13.60
CA PHE A 121 -13.34 0.35 12.48
C PHE A 121 -12.36 0.72 11.35
N LYS A 122 -12.30 1.99 10.96
CA LYS A 122 -11.36 2.48 9.93
C LYS A 122 -9.90 2.24 10.32
N LYS A 123 -9.53 2.50 11.58
CA LYS A 123 -8.19 2.22 12.09
C LYS A 123 -7.83 0.74 12.04
N ARG A 124 -8.75 -0.15 12.46
CA ARG A 124 -8.54 -1.61 12.39
C ARG A 124 -8.34 -2.09 10.95
N LEU A 125 -9.14 -1.60 10.02
CA LEU A 125 -9.03 -1.94 8.61
C LEU A 125 -7.74 -1.41 7.96
N ALA A 126 -7.33 -0.17 8.30
CA ALA A 126 -6.06 0.39 7.84
C ALA A 126 -4.86 -0.39 8.40
N PHE A 127 -4.91 -0.76 9.69
CA PHE A 127 -3.88 -1.56 10.35
C PHE A 127 -3.73 -2.95 9.70
N TYR A 128 -4.85 -3.60 9.39
CA TYR A 128 -4.86 -4.84 8.61
C TYR A 128 -4.11 -4.67 7.28
N ARG A 129 -4.43 -3.63 6.49
CA ARG A 129 -3.78 -3.39 5.20
C ARG A 129 -2.28 -3.11 5.35
N MET A 130 -1.90 -2.31 6.34
CA MET A 130 -0.50 -2.01 6.65
C MET A 130 0.30 -3.29 6.91
N HIS A 131 -0.26 -4.24 7.64
CA HIS A 131 0.41 -5.50 7.94
C HIS A 131 0.77 -6.32 6.70
N ILE A 132 -0.16 -6.46 5.74
CA ILE A 132 0.16 -7.12 4.47
C ILE A 132 1.25 -6.32 3.74
N GLY A 133 1.14 -4.99 3.72
CA GLY A 133 2.09 -4.10 3.05
C GLY A 133 3.50 -4.08 3.66
N MET A 134 3.64 -4.47 4.93
CA MET A 134 4.91 -4.59 5.66
C MET A 134 5.45 -6.03 5.71
N ALA A 135 4.66 -7.03 5.35
CA ALA A 135 5.08 -8.41 5.37
C ALA A 135 6.15 -8.67 4.30
N TYR A 136 7.10 -9.56 4.58
CA TYR A 136 7.93 -10.14 3.53
C TYR A 136 7.05 -11.07 2.68
N LEU A 137 6.93 -10.75 1.39
CA LEU A 137 6.22 -11.55 0.40
C LEU A 137 7.24 -12.28 -0.45
N ASN A 138 7.15 -13.61 -0.49
CA ASN A 138 7.93 -14.38 -1.46
C ASN A 138 7.46 -14.04 -2.90
N PRO A 139 8.26 -14.33 -3.94
CA PRO A 139 7.93 -13.94 -5.32
C PRO A 139 6.57 -14.44 -5.81
N HIS A 140 6.14 -15.64 -5.38
CA HIS A 140 4.86 -16.21 -5.78
C HIS A 140 3.68 -15.46 -5.14
N LEU A 141 3.73 -15.23 -3.84
CA LEU A 141 2.70 -14.47 -3.11
C LEU A 141 2.62 -13.02 -3.58
N LEU A 142 3.77 -12.44 -3.91
CA LEU A 142 3.84 -11.09 -4.47
C LEU A 142 3.14 -11.04 -5.82
N GLU A 143 3.42 -11.98 -6.74
CA GLU A 143 2.73 -12.07 -8.03
C GLU A 143 1.21 -12.18 -7.85
N THR A 144 0.74 -13.06 -6.97
CA THR A 144 -0.69 -13.18 -6.64
C THR A 144 -1.26 -11.86 -6.15
N LEU A 145 -0.57 -11.16 -5.24
CA LEU A 145 -1.01 -9.86 -4.73
C LEU A 145 -1.06 -8.78 -5.82
N ILE A 146 -0.08 -8.73 -6.73
CA ILE A 146 -0.09 -7.77 -7.85
C ILE A 146 -1.29 -8.02 -8.76
N GLN A 147 -1.62 -9.27 -9.07
CA GLN A 147 -2.81 -9.60 -9.87
C GLN A 147 -4.10 -9.16 -9.18
N GLN A 148 -4.21 -9.36 -7.86
CA GLN A 148 -5.35 -8.86 -7.09
C GLN A 148 -5.42 -7.32 -7.11
N LEU A 149 -4.29 -6.63 -7.00
CA LEU A 149 -4.23 -5.16 -7.08
C LEU A 149 -4.69 -4.64 -8.44
N GLU A 150 -4.26 -5.27 -9.54
CA GLU A 150 -4.68 -4.89 -10.90
C GLU A 150 -6.20 -4.99 -11.06
N HIS A 151 -6.80 -6.07 -10.55
CA HIS A 151 -8.25 -6.23 -10.54
C HIS A 151 -8.94 -5.14 -9.69
N VAL A 152 -8.50 -4.93 -8.45
CA VAL A 152 -9.13 -3.99 -7.51
C VAL A 152 -9.02 -2.53 -8.00
N CYS A 153 -7.92 -2.15 -8.64
CA CYS A 153 -7.74 -0.81 -9.22
C CYS A 153 -8.73 -0.51 -10.35
N THR A 154 -9.40 -1.52 -10.90
CA THR A 154 -10.46 -1.37 -11.92
C THR A 154 -11.86 -1.60 -11.37
N ALA A 155 -12.01 -1.81 -10.06
CA ALA A 155 -13.30 -2.10 -9.44
C ALA A 155 -14.28 -0.93 -9.60
N ALA A 156 -15.58 -1.24 -9.74
CA ALA A 156 -16.64 -0.24 -9.89
C ALA A 156 -16.74 0.72 -8.69
N LYS A 157 -16.41 0.26 -7.48
CA LYS A 157 -16.46 1.07 -6.24
C LYS A 157 -15.17 1.86 -6.07
N TRP A 158 -15.25 3.19 -6.15
CA TRP A 158 -14.09 4.08 -6.01
C TRP A 158 -13.38 3.96 -4.66
N HIS A 159 -14.10 3.67 -3.56
CA HIS A 159 -13.50 3.43 -2.25
C HIS A 159 -12.47 2.27 -2.27
N ALA A 160 -12.77 1.21 -3.02
CA ALA A 160 -11.88 0.07 -3.19
C ALA A 160 -10.63 0.45 -4.00
N ARG A 161 -10.82 1.20 -5.10
CA ARG A 161 -9.71 1.74 -5.90
C ARG A 161 -8.80 2.64 -5.06
N ARG A 162 -9.38 3.56 -4.29
CA ARG A 162 -8.64 4.43 -3.34
C ARG A 162 -7.83 3.61 -2.34
N ALA A 163 -8.45 2.61 -1.70
CA ALA A 163 -7.77 1.74 -0.73
C ALA A 163 -6.62 0.95 -1.35
N ALA A 164 -6.78 0.48 -2.60
CA ALA A 164 -5.71 -0.22 -3.31
C ALA A 164 -4.51 0.70 -3.60
N ILE A 165 -4.73 1.95 -4.01
CA ILE A 165 -3.64 2.90 -4.25
C ILE A 165 -2.94 3.29 -2.93
N GLU A 166 -3.70 3.51 -1.86
CA GLU A 166 -3.12 3.74 -0.53
C GLU A 166 -2.29 2.54 -0.05
N PHE A 167 -2.74 1.32 -0.34
CA PHE A 167 -1.97 0.11 -0.07
C PHE A 167 -0.69 0.04 -0.91
N ILE A 168 -0.75 0.34 -2.21
CA ILE A 168 0.41 0.37 -3.10
C ILE A 168 1.46 1.35 -2.57
N GLN A 169 1.05 2.54 -2.13
CA GLN A 169 1.95 3.52 -1.53
C GLN A 169 2.71 2.92 -0.33
N ASN A 170 1.99 2.30 0.61
CA ASN A 170 2.58 1.70 1.79
C ASN A 170 3.51 0.53 1.45
N MET A 171 3.08 -0.34 0.53
CA MET A 171 3.86 -1.50 0.10
C MET A 171 5.17 -1.08 -0.59
N ILE A 172 5.14 -0.08 -1.48
CA ILE A 172 6.35 0.42 -2.13
C ILE A 172 7.33 0.96 -1.08
N PHE A 173 6.84 1.72 -0.11
CA PHE A 173 7.68 2.31 0.94
C PHE A 173 8.30 1.25 1.86
N CYS A 174 7.52 0.25 2.28
CA CYS A 174 7.98 -0.78 3.22
C CYS A 174 8.75 -1.93 2.57
N ASN A 175 8.54 -2.19 1.27
CA ASN A 175 9.01 -3.38 0.58
C ASN A 175 9.71 -3.09 -0.77
N LEU A 176 10.32 -1.91 -0.93
CA LEU A 176 10.89 -1.41 -2.19
C LEU A 176 11.71 -2.47 -2.97
N PHE A 177 12.62 -3.17 -2.30
CA PHE A 177 13.48 -4.17 -2.93
C PHE A 177 12.71 -5.42 -3.38
N ASN A 178 11.70 -5.84 -2.61
CA ASN A 178 10.86 -7.00 -2.93
C ASN A 178 9.95 -6.70 -4.13
N VAL A 179 9.43 -5.48 -4.25
CA VAL A 179 8.48 -5.10 -5.32
C VAL A 179 9.13 -4.62 -6.61
N ARG A 180 10.47 -4.48 -6.64
CA ARG A 180 11.22 -3.94 -7.78
C ARG A 180 10.92 -4.67 -9.09
N CYS A 181 10.78 -5.99 -9.07
CA CYS A 181 10.45 -6.79 -10.26
C CYS A 181 9.07 -6.46 -10.86
N HIS A 182 8.17 -5.86 -10.08
CA HIS A 182 6.83 -5.43 -10.51
C HIS A 182 6.69 -3.91 -10.59
N ALA A 183 7.80 -3.15 -10.51
CA ALA A 183 7.78 -1.69 -10.51
C ALA A 183 6.97 -1.12 -11.67
N LYS A 184 7.16 -1.64 -12.89
CA LYS A 184 6.40 -1.23 -14.08
C LYS A 184 4.89 -1.36 -13.89
N ARG A 185 4.41 -2.52 -13.42
CA ARG A 185 2.97 -2.81 -13.25
C ARG A 185 2.37 -1.89 -12.18
N LEU A 186 3.01 -1.80 -11.02
CA LEU A 186 2.58 -0.93 -9.93
C LEU A 186 2.52 0.54 -10.35
N HIS A 187 3.52 0.98 -11.11
CA HIS A 187 3.58 2.32 -11.65
C HIS A 187 2.47 2.58 -12.68
N GLU A 188 2.19 1.65 -13.59
CA GLU A 188 1.06 1.76 -14.52
C GLU A 188 -0.29 1.85 -13.78
N LEU A 189 -0.46 1.14 -12.66
CA LEU A 189 -1.67 1.26 -11.83
C LEU A 189 -1.81 2.66 -11.24
N VAL A 190 -0.76 3.19 -10.60
CA VAL A 190 -0.77 4.54 -10.03
C VAL A 190 -1.05 5.59 -11.12
N LEU A 191 -0.45 5.45 -12.29
CA LEU A 191 -0.66 6.37 -13.41
C LEU A 191 -2.09 6.33 -13.95
N LYS A 192 -2.67 5.14 -14.15
CA LYS A 192 -4.08 5.01 -14.56
C LYS A 192 -4.99 5.69 -13.54
N SER A 193 -4.71 5.54 -12.25
CA SER A 193 -5.49 6.15 -11.17
C SER A 193 -5.36 7.68 -11.08
N LEU A 194 -4.37 8.32 -11.70
CA LEU A 194 -4.34 9.79 -11.82
C LEU A 194 -5.46 10.33 -12.69
N PHE A 195 -5.97 9.51 -13.61
CA PHE A 195 -7.07 9.84 -14.52
C PHE A 195 -8.39 9.18 -14.11
N ASP A 196 -8.48 8.68 -12.87
CA ASP A 196 -9.71 8.10 -12.34
C ASP A 196 -10.85 9.13 -12.36
N GLU A 197 -12.09 8.68 -12.55
CA GLU A 197 -13.28 9.53 -12.51
C GLU A 197 -13.46 10.23 -11.14
N GLN A 198 -13.04 9.58 -10.05
CA GLN A 198 -13.23 10.05 -8.70
C GLN A 198 -12.04 10.87 -8.18
N LEU A 199 -12.31 12.06 -7.63
CA LEU A 199 -11.28 12.99 -7.14
C LEU A 199 -10.39 12.37 -6.06
N GLU A 200 -10.96 11.67 -5.09
CA GLU A 200 -10.23 11.10 -3.96
C GLU A 200 -9.22 10.03 -4.39
N VAL A 201 -9.54 9.28 -5.46
CA VAL A 201 -8.64 8.29 -6.07
C VAL A 201 -7.48 9.03 -6.76
N ARG A 202 -7.78 10.09 -7.51
CA ARG A 202 -6.74 10.93 -8.14
C ARG A 202 -5.81 11.57 -7.12
N LEU A 203 -6.35 12.07 -6.00
CA LEU A 203 -5.56 12.70 -4.93
C LEU A 203 -4.57 11.72 -4.29
N ILE A 204 -4.99 10.49 -3.97
CA ILE A 204 -4.07 9.49 -3.40
C ILE A 204 -3.06 8.99 -4.44
N ALA A 205 -3.44 8.84 -5.71
CA ALA A 205 -2.51 8.51 -6.79
C ALA A 205 -1.45 9.62 -6.98
N SER A 206 -1.90 10.88 -6.97
CA SER A 206 -1.01 12.04 -7.01
C SER A 206 -0.08 12.07 -5.81
N LYS A 207 -0.57 11.80 -4.60
CA LYS A 207 0.26 11.72 -3.39
C LYS A 207 1.29 10.59 -3.47
N THR A 208 0.91 9.47 -4.06
CA THR A 208 1.79 8.31 -4.26
C THR A 208 2.92 8.65 -5.22
N LEU A 209 2.63 9.41 -6.29
CA LEU A 209 3.63 9.88 -7.25
C LEU A 209 4.42 11.10 -6.74
N SER A 210 3.82 11.93 -5.89
CA SER A 210 4.42 13.18 -5.40
C SER A 210 5.61 12.96 -4.46
N GLY A 211 5.86 11.75 -3.95
CA GLY A 211 7.08 11.50 -3.19
C GLY A 211 8.36 11.80 -4.00
N ILE A 212 8.32 11.56 -5.31
CA ILE A 212 9.46 11.78 -6.22
C ILE A 212 9.41 13.18 -6.83
N LEU A 213 8.22 13.67 -7.22
CA LEU A 213 8.05 15.05 -7.72
C LEU A 213 8.26 16.10 -6.62
N GLY A 214 7.95 15.77 -5.37
CA GLY A 214 8.19 16.61 -4.19
C GLY A 214 9.68 16.72 -3.87
N LEU A 215 10.44 15.63 -3.99
CA LEU A 215 11.91 15.69 -3.94
C LEU A 215 12.47 16.57 -5.07
N CYS A 216 11.91 16.49 -6.28
CA CYS A 216 12.27 17.39 -7.37
C CYS A 216 11.96 18.85 -7.03
N ALA A 217 10.77 19.13 -6.48
CA ALA A 217 10.38 20.48 -6.08
C ALA A 217 11.26 21.05 -4.95
N ILE A 218 11.70 20.23 -3.99
CA ILE A 218 12.65 20.64 -2.93
C ILE A 218 14.02 20.99 -3.52
N VAL A 219 14.49 20.21 -4.50
CA VAL A 219 15.75 20.51 -5.20
C VAL A 219 15.63 21.81 -6.00
N LEU A 220 14.47 22.08 -6.61
CA LEU A 220 14.22 23.27 -7.41
C LEU A 220 13.75 24.49 -6.60
N SER A 221 13.42 24.35 -5.31
CA SER A 221 12.89 25.45 -4.48
C SER A 221 13.98 26.46 -4.07
N SER A 222 15.24 26.07 -4.16
CA SER A 222 16.40 26.91 -3.86
C SER A 222 17.29 27.05 -5.10
N PRO A 223 16.86 27.80 -6.13
CA PRO A 223 17.74 28.07 -7.25
C PRO A 223 18.92 28.94 -6.78
N TYR A 224 20.13 28.65 -7.28
CA TYR A 224 21.37 29.38 -6.97
C TYR A 224 21.91 29.21 -5.54
N ASP A 225 21.32 28.35 -4.70
CA ASP A 225 21.86 28.03 -3.39
C ASP A 225 21.55 26.60 -2.95
N ILE A 226 22.45 26.01 -2.17
CA ILE A 226 22.28 24.66 -1.61
C ILE A 226 21.80 24.78 -0.17
N SER A 227 20.48 24.62 0.03
CA SER A 227 19.91 24.48 1.38
C SER A 227 20.26 23.13 1.99
N ILE A 228 20.26 23.02 3.32
CA ILE A 228 20.76 21.85 4.06
C ILE A 228 20.10 20.50 3.69
N TYR A 229 18.88 20.53 3.15
CA TYR A 229 18.12 19.33 2.76
C TYR A 229 18.34 18.90 1.30
N VAL A 230 18.92 19.78 0.47
CA VAL A 230 19.12 19.54 -0.97
C VAL A 230 20.09 18.39 -1.26
N PRO A 231 21.23 18.24 -0.54
CA PRO A 231 22.15 17.12 -0.76
C PRO A 231 21.52 15.74 -0.55
N ASP A 232 20.71 15.57 0.50
CA ASP A 232 20.02 14.31 0.77
C ASP A 232 18.85 14.06 -0.20
N ALA A 233 18.16 15.12 -0.63
CA ALA A 233 17.12 15.01 -1.66
C ALA A 233 17.71 14.58 -3.01
N LEU A 234 18.83 15.17 -3.43
CA LEU A 234 19.55 14.78 -4.65
C LEU A 234 20.07 13.34 -4.58
N ARG A 235 20.65 12.93 -3.44
CA ARG A 235 21.05 11.54 -3.18
C ARG A 235 19.88 10.57 -3.34
N ALA A 236 18.71 10.91 -2.80
CA ALA A 236 17.52 10.09 -2.94
C ALA A 236 17.06 9.99 -4.41
N LEU A 237 17.09 11.10 -5.16
CA LEU A 237 16.73 11.13 -6.59
C LEU A 237 17.73 10.37 -7.48
N CYS A 238 19.04 10.44 -7.20
CA CYS A 238 20.07 9.73 -7.97
C CYS A 238 19.84 8.21 -7.99
N LYS A 239 19.33 7.62 -6.90
CA LYS A 239 18.98 6.19 -6.82
C LYS A 239 17.93 5.75 -7.84
N TYR A 240 17.08 6.69 -8.29
CA TYR A 240 16.01 6.44 -9.25
C TYR A 240 16.32 6.98 -10.66
N SER A 241 17.49 7.60 -10.86
CA SER A 241 17.89 8.20 -12.16
C SER A 241 18.14 7.18 -13.27
N TYR A 242 18.57 5.96 -12.89
CA TYR A 242 18.84 4.84 -13.80
C TYR A 242 17.64 3.92 -14.03
N ASP A 243 16.47 4.23 -13.46
CA ASP A 243 15.26 3.41 -13.59
C ASP A 243 14.53 3.73 -14.92
N PRO A 244 14.24 2.74 -15.80
CA PRO A 244 13.64 2.94 -17.12
C PRO A 244 12.13 3.30 -17.15
N HIS A 245 11.59 4.04 -16.17
CA HIS A 245 10.15 4.35 -16.05
C HIS A 245 9.81 5.87 -16.04
N LEU A 246 8.52 6.25 -16.18
CA LEU A 246 8.05 7.62 -16.55
C LEU A 246 8.63 8.78 -15.70
N ILE A 247 9.03 8.54 -14.46
CA ILE A 247 9.67 9.54 -13.59
C ILE A 247 11.08 9.95 -14.07
N GLN A 248 11.73 9.16 -14.92
CA GLN A 248 13.06 9.47 -15.44
C GLN A 248 13.08 10.82 -16.16
N LYS A 249 12.01 11.14 -16.91
CA LYS A 249 11.91 12.43 -17.60
C LYS A 249 11.88 13.59 -16.60
N SER A 250 11.02 13.53 -15.59
CA SER A 250 10.92 14.58 -14.56
C SER A 250 12.16 14.66 -13.67
N ILE A 251 12.81 13.54 -13.35
CA ILE A 251 14.08 13.51 -12.62
C ILE A 251 15.18 14.14 -13.48
N LYS A 252 15.26 13.80 -14.78
CA LYS A 252 16.23 14.39 -15.70
C LYS A 252 15.99 15.89 -15.89
N GLU A 253 14.74 16.33 -16.01
CA GLU A 253 14.38 17.75 -16.08
C GLU A 253 14.76 18.47 -14.77
N CYS A 254 14.45 17.89 -13.62
CA CYS A 254 14.86 18.42 -12.32
C CYS A 254 16.39 18.51 -12.18
N MET A 255 17.12 17.46 -12.56
CA MET A 255 18.59 17.42 -12.48
C MET A 255 19.24 18.39 -13.47
N SER A 256 18.67 18.51 -14.68
CA SER A 256 19.10 19.47 -15.70
C SER A 256 18.90 20.91 -15.22
N GLU A 257 17.75 21.20 -14.63
CA GLU A 257 17.43 22.53 -14.13
C GLU A 257 18.26 22.88 -12.89
N PHE A 258 18.45 21.93 -11.96
CA PHE A 258 19.38 22.08 -10.83
C PHE A 258 20.80 22.39 -11.31
N ARG A 259 21.32 21.64 -12.30
CA ARG A 259 22.64 21.88 -12.89
C ARG A 259 22.71 23.29 -13.48
N ARG A 260 21.69 23.69 -14.25
CA ARG A 260 21.62 25.00 -14.90
C ARG A 260 21.70 26.15 -13.89
N THR A 261 20.97 26.07 -12.77
CA THR A 261 20.93 27.15 -11.77
C THR A 261 22.13 27.17 -10.82
N HIS A 262 22.94 26.10 -10.75
CA HIS A 262 24.06 26.01 -9.82
C HIS A 262 25.43 25.91 -10.52
N TYR A 263 25.47 26.08 -11.85
CA TYR A 263 26.69 25.94 -12.66
C TYR A 263 27.75 26.98 -12.32
N ASP A 264 27.39 28.26 -12.30
CA ASP A 264 28.33 29.37 -12.17
C ASP A 264 29.07 29.38 -10.82
N SER A 265 28.37 28.99 -9.75
CA SER A 265 28.89 28.95 -8.38
C SER A 265 29.17 27.52 -7.90
N TRP A 266 29.35 26.56 -8.82
CA TRP A 266 29.52 25.14 -8.45
C TRP A 266 30.72 24.88 -7.53
N HIS A 267 31.80 25.66 -7.68
CA HIS A 267 32.98 25.57 -6.82
C HIS A 267 32.67 25.82 -5.34
N GLU A 268 31.69 26.67 -5.04
CA GLU A 268 31.22 26.93 -3.69
C GLU A 268 30.17 25.90 -3.27
N HIS A 269 29.21 25.62 -4.15
CA HIS A 269 28.11 24.69 -3.87
C HIS A 269 28.57 23.27 -3.55
N ARG A 270 29.61 22.77 -4.24
CA ARG A 270 30.16 21.42 -4.02
C ARG A 270 30.68 21.19 -2.60
N THR A 271 31.02 22.26 -1.88
CA THR A 271 31.50 22.16 -0.48
C THR A 271 30.40 21.75 0.50
N LYS A 272 29.12 21.89 0.10
CA LYS A 272 27.96 21.50 0.91
C LYS A 272 27.55 20.03 0.72
N PHE A 273 28.29 19.27 -0.07
CA PHE A 273 28.06 17.85 -0.34
C PHE A 273 29.17 17.00 0.27
N THR A 274 28.85 15.75 0.65
CA THR A 274 29.86 14.76 1.01
C THR A 274 30.50 14.16 -0.24
N ASP A 275 31.70 13.58 -0.10
CA ASP A 275 32.39 12.92 -1.22
C ASP A 275 31.53 11.82 -1.86
N GLU A 276 30.82 11.03 -1.05
CA GLU A 276 29.87 10.01 -1.50
C GLU A 276 28.72 10.62 -2.34
N GLN A 277 28.18 11.78 -1.93
CA GLN A 277 27.12 12.47 -2.68
C GLN A 277 27.63 13.04 -4.00
N LEU A 278 28.86 13.58 -4.01
CA LEU A 278 29.49 14.12 -5.21
C LEU A 278 29.79 13.01 -6.23
N GLU A 279 30.23 11.84 -5.77
CA GLU A 279 30.46 10.66 -6.61
C GLU A 279 29.15 10.19 -7.27
N MET A 280 28.06 10.07 -6.49
CA MET A 280 26.74 9.71 -7.01
C MET A 280 26.17 10.74 -8.00
N LEU A 281 26.49 12.03 -7.82
CA LEU A 281 26.06 13.11 -8.71
C LEU A 281 26.88 13.16 -9.99
N ALA A 282 28.16 12.79 -9.95
CA ALA A 282 29.06 12.83 -11.09
C ALA A 282 28.51 12.01 -12.27
N ASP A 283 28.06 10.77 -12.01
CA ASP A 283 27.55 9.90 -13.09
C ASP A 283 26.24 10.43 -13.72
N VAL A 284 25.39 11.09 -12.93
CA VAL A 284 24.10 11.63 -13.38
C VAL A 284 24.27 12.95 -14.14
N LEU A 285 25.16 13.82 -13.66
CA LEU A 285 25.44 15.14 -14.24
C LEU A 285 26.34 15.07 -15.48
N VAL A 286 27.11 13.99 -15.66
CA VAL A 286 27.96 13.73 -16.84
C VAL A 286 27.18 13.07 -17.98
N SER A 287 25.96 12.56 -17.74
CA SER A 287 25.17 11.91 -18.80
C SER A 287 24.92 12.86 -19.99
N HIS A 288 25.45 12.44 -21.14
CA HIS A 288 25.64 13.18 -22.38
C HIS A 288 24.39 13.97 -22.84
N SER A 289 24.39 15.27 -22.60
CA SER A 289 24.09 16.18 -23.71
C SER A 289 25.10 15.85 -24.81
N TYR A 290 24.66 15.49 -26.02
CA TYR A 290 25.34 15.61 -27.32
C TYR A 290 24.80 14.51 -28.25
N TYR A 291 23.81 14.89 -29.08
CA TYR A 291 23.46 14.48 -30.45
C TYR A 291 21.93 14.39 -30.66
N THR A 292 21.41 15.44 -31.32
CA THR A 292 20.14 15.58 -32.07
C THR A 292 18.81 15.31 -31.36
#